data_AF-A0A2S9FFQ8-F1
#
_entry.id   AF-A0A2S9FFQ8-F1
#
_cell.length_a   1.000
_cell.length_b   1.000
_cell.length_c   1.000
_cell.angle_alpha   90.00
_cell.angle_beta   90.00
_cell.angle_gamma   90.00
#
_symmetry.space_group_name_H-M   'P 1'
#
loop_
_entity.id
_entity.type
_entity.pdbx_description
1 polymer ?
#
loop_
_entity_poly.entity_id
_entity_poly.type
_entity_poly.pdbx_seq_one_letter_code
_entity_poly.pdbx_strand_id
1 'polypeptide(L)'
;EESGTRHRSAERTAIQTGYPVISVSHSMSIVTVYVAGERHVVPESATILSRANQTIDTLERYKTRLEEVSRQLSTAEIEDFVTLRDVMTVVQRLEMVRRISLELDSDVVELGTDGRQLKLQLDELVGDNDTDRELIVRDYHANPDPPTSAQVTATLEELDALSDNELLDFTTLARVFGYPSTAEAQDSSMASRGYRAMSGIPRLQFAHVDLLVRNFGSLQGLLAASASDLQSVDGIGSMWARHIREGLSQLAESTIADRLA
;
A
#
# COMPACT_ATOMS: atom_id res chain seq x y z
N GLU A 1 7.81 43.28 17.45
CA GLU A 1 6.85 43.75 16.43
C GLU A 1 7.53 43.93 15.06
N GLU A 2 7.98 42.85 14.39
CA GLU A 2 8.57 42.92 13.03
C GLU A 2 7.60 42.44 11.93
N SER A 3 6.29 42.54 12.19
CA SER A 3 5.24 41.82 11.46
C SER A 3 4.84 42.41 10.08
N GLY A 4 5.48 43.48 9.61
CA GLY A 4 4.83 44.31 8.61
C GLY A 4 5.31 44.14 7.17
N THR A 5 6.38 44.86 6.88
CA THR A 5 6.63 45.37 5.53
C THR A 5 7.41 44.40 4.66
N ARG A 6 8.37 43.65 5.22
CA ARG A 6 9.20 42.70 4.47
C ARG A 6 8.36 41.52 3.94
N HIS A 7 7.61 40.85 4.80
CA HIS A 7 6.72 39.75 4.42
C HIS A 7 5.65 40.21 3.43
N ARG A 8 4.98 41.34 3.68
CA ARG A 8 3.99 41.91 2.74
C ARG A 8 4.60 42.32 1.40
N SER A 9 5.83 42.82 1.38
CA SER A 9 6.52 43.19 0.13
C SER A 9 6.93 41.95 -0.65
N ALA A 10 7.44 40.92 0.03
CA ALA A 10 7.79 39.65 -0.59
C ALA A 10 6.56 38.98 -1.23
N GLU A 11 5.47 38.88 -0.49
CA GLU A 11 4.19 38.32 -0.96
C GLU A 11 3.64 39.10 -2.16
N ARG A 12 3.55 40.44 -2.06
CA ARG A 12 3.10 41.28 -3.18
C ARG A 12 3.99 41.15 -4.41
N THR A 13 5.31 41.06 -4.22
CA THR A 13 6.26 40.89 -5.33
C THR A 13 6.06 39.53 -5.99
N ALA A 14 5.89 38.46 -5.23
CA ALA A 14 5.62 37.13 -5.76
C ALA A 14 4.31 37.11 -6.58
N ILE A 15 3.23 37.69 -6.04
CA ILE A 15 1.94 37.78 -6.74
C ILE A 15 2.05 38.62 -8.01
N GLN A 16 2.73 39.78 -7.95
CA GLN A 16 2.81 40.71 -9.07
C GLN A 16 3.73 40.23 -10.20
N THR A 17 4.81 39.52 -9.86
CA THR A 17 5.82 39.08 -10.85
C THR A 17 5.62 37.64 -11.33
N GLY A 18 4.88 36.82 -10.57
CA GLY A 18 4.74 35.39 -10.83
C GLY A 18 6.00 34.56 -10.50
N TYR A 19 7.07 35.18 -10.00
CA TYR A 19 8.31 34.49 -9.61
C TYR A 19 8.33 34.18 -8.11
N PRO A 20 9.01 33.09 -7.68
CA PRO A 20 9.24 32.81 -6.26
C PRO A 20 10.04 33.94 -5.58
N VAL A 21 9.61 34.37 -4.39
CA VAL A 21 10.31 35.38 -3.58
C VAL A 21 10.61 34.83 -2.19
N ILE A 22 11.85 35.02 -1.73
CA ILE A 22 12.32 34.52 -0.43
C ILE A 22 12.46 35.70 0.54
N SER A 23 11.92 35.55 1.75
CA SER A 23 12.13 36.47 2.86
C SER A 23 12.87 35.75 3.99
N VAL A 24 13.94 36.35 4.48
CA VAL A 24 14.71 35.84 5.63
C VAL A 24 14.56 36.82 6.79
N SER A 25 14.09 36.31 7.92
CA SER A 25 14.05 37.03 9.19
C SER A 25 15.29 36.67 10.01
N HIS A 26 16.20 37.63 10.19
CA HIS A 26 17.42 37.41 10.96
C HIS A 26 17.15 37.23 12.46
N SER A 27 16.13 37.89 13.01
CA SER A 27 15.80 37.84 14.44
C SER A 27 15.16 36.51 14.85
N MET A 28 14.42 35.89 13.94
CA MET A 28 13.70 34.63 14.18
C MET A 28 14.35 33.41 13.51
N SER A 29 15.40 33.60 12.71
CA SER A 29 16.01 32.57 11.85
C SER A 29 15.01 31.88 10.91
N ILE A 30 13.93 32.57 10.55
CA ILE A 30 12.86 32.01 9.70
C ILE A 30 13.11 32.38 8.24
N VAL A 31 13.11 31.36 7.38
CA VAL A 31 13.05 31.52 5.92
C VAL A 31 11.62 31.28 5.45
N THR A 32 11.07 32.18 4.64
CA THR A 32 9.73 32.03 4.05
C THR A 32 9.81 32.21 2.54
N VAL A 33 9.24 31.28 1.81
CA VAL A 33 9.10 31.30 0.35
C VAL A 33 7.67 31.68 0.00
N TYR A 34 7.53 32.62 -0.93
CA TYR A 34 6.26 33.05 -1.50
C TYR A 34 6.24 32.70 -2.98
N VAL A 35 5.27 31.91 -3.42
CA VAL A 35 5.13 31.49 -4.83
C VAL A 35 3.66 31.26 -5.14
N ALA A 36 3.18 31.72 -6.31
CA ALA A 36 1.81 31.48 -6.77
C ALA A 36 0.68 31.85 -5.77
N GLY A 37 0.93 32.80 -4.86
CA GLY A 37 -0.03 33.20 -3.82
C GLY A 37 0.02 32.32 -2.55
N GLU A 38 0.90 31.31 -2.52
CA GLU A 38 1.15 30.49 -1.35
C GLU A 38 2.33 31.03 -0.53
N ARG A 39 2.25 30.81 0.78
CA ARG A 39 3.28 31.14 1.76
C ARG A 39 3.76 29.84 2.41
N HIS A 40 5.02 29.48 2.16
CA HIS A 40 5.65 28.31 2.76
C HIS A 40 6.80 28.74 3.68
N VAL A 41 6.74 28.32 4.95
CA VAL A 41 7.82 28.58 5.92
C VAL A 41 8.74 27.38 5.90
N VAL A 42 10.02 27.60 5.57
CA VAL A 42 11.02 26.53 5.54
C VAL A 42 11.45 26.24 6.99
N PRO A 43 11.18 25.04 7.52
CA PRO A 43 11.59 24.68 8.87
C PRO A 43 13.11 24.43 8.93
N GLU A 44 13.67 24.49 10.13
CA GLU A 44 15.06 24.05 10.33
C GLU A 44 15.18 22.53 10.18
N SER A 45 16.25 22.03 9.55
CA SER A 45 16.47 20.59 9.32
C SER A 45 16.33 19.76 10.60
N ALA A 46 16.83 20.27 11.73
CA ALA A 46 16.74 19.58 13.02
C ALA A 46 15.29 19.36 13.49
N THR A 47 14.38 20.28 13.17
CA THR A 47 12.96 20.17 13.51
C THR A 47 12.28 19.12 12.64
N ILE A 48 12.55 19.13 11.33
CA ILE A 48 12.00 18.14 10.40
C ILE A 48 12.51 16.74 10.76
N LEU A 49 13.82 16.58 10.97
CA LEU A 49 14.43 15.30 11.38
C LEU A 49 13.83 14.76 12.67
N SER A 50 13.60 15.62 13.68
CA SER A 50 13.01 15.19 14.94
C SER A 50 11.58 14.67 14.76
N ARG A 51 10.76 15.31 13.92
CA ARG A 51 9.40 14.84 13.60
C ARG A 51 9.46 13.56 12.78
N ALA A 52 10.26 13.54 11.71
CA ALA A 52 10.38 12.41 10.80
C ALA A 52 10.83 11.12 11.52
N ASN A 53 11.76 11.21 12.48
CA ASN A 53 12.16 10.05 13.29
C ASN A 53 10.98 9.48 14.12
N GLN A 54 10.12 10.33 14.69
CA GLN A 54 8.91 9.85 15.40
C GLN A 54 7.91 9.21 14.43
N THR A 55 7.80 9.75 13.23
CA THR A 55 6.94 9.20 12.18
C THR A 55 7.47 7.86 11.65
N ILE A 56 8.79 7.67 11.54
CA ILE A 56 9.43 6.37 11.24
C ILE A 56 9.10 5.33 12.32
N ASP A 57 9.23 5.67 13.60
CA ASP A 57 8.87 4.75 14.70
C ASP A 57 7.39 4.34 14.65
N THR A 58 6.53 5.19 14.07
CA THR A 58 5.11 4.90 13.85
C THR A 58 4.92 4.00 12.63
N LEU A 59 5.63 4.27 11.54
CA LEU A 59 5.64 3.45 10.33
C LEU A 59 6.08 2.01 10.63
N GLU A 60 7.16 1.82 11.40
CA GLU A 60 7.65 0.49 11.80
C GLU A 60 6.57 -0.31 12.55
N ARG A 61 5.84 0.35 13.45
CA ARG A 61 4.74 -0.27 14.20
C ARG A 61 3.59 -0.68 13.30
N TYR A 62 3.21 0.16 12.33
CA TYR A 62 2.18 -0.22 11.37
C TYR A 62 2.64 -1.29 10.39
N LYS A 63 3.91 -1.29 9.98
CA LYS A 63 4.48 -2.35 9.15
C LYS A 63 4.45 -3.69 9.88
N THR A 64 4.88 -3.73 11.14
CA THR A 64 4.79 -4.93 11.99
C THR A 64 3.36 -5.43 12.10
N ARG A 65 2.40 -4.51 12.31
CA ARG A 65 0.98 -4.87 12.38
C ARG A 65 0.43 -5.37 11.05
N LEU A 66 0.84 -4.76 9.94
CA LEU A 66 0.50 -5.20 8.59
C LEU A 66 0.99 -6.63 8.35
N GLU A 67 2.24 -6.94 8.67
CA GLU A 67 2.80 -8.29 8.52
C GLU A 67 2.05 -9.34 9.36
N GLU A 68 1.61 -8.97 10.57
CA GLU A 68 0.78 -9.82 11.41
C GLU A 68 -0.58 -10.12 10.76
N VAL A 69 -1.32 -9.09 10.33
CA VAL A 69 -2.65 -9.28 9.75
C VAL A 69 -2.58 -9.92 8.37
N SER A 70 -1.54 -9.66 7.58
CA SER A 70 -1.31 -10.32 6.29
C SER A 70 -1.03 -11.81 6.46
N ARG A 71 -0.26 -12.21 7.49
CA ARG A 71 -0.09 -13.64 7.82
C ARG A 71 -1.39 -14.29 8.26
N GLN A 72 -2.17 -13.62 9.10
CA GLN A 72 -3.50 -14.11 9.52
C GLN A 72 -4.43 -14.30 8.32
N LEU A 73 -4.44 -13.35 7.38
CA LEU A 73 -5.21 -13.47 6.14
C LEU A 73 -4.73 -14.65 5.29
N SER A 74 -3.42 -14.82 5.12
CA SER A 74 -2.86 -15.99 4.40
C SER A 74 -3.24 -17.31 5.05
N THR A 75 -3.28 -17.40 6.39
CA THR A 75 -3.80 -18.59 7.09
C THR A 75 -5.27 -18.84 6.79
N ALA A 76 -6.11 -17.80 6.89
CA ALA A 76 -7.53 -17.91 6.60
C ALA A 76 -7.80 -18.29 5.13
N GLU A 77 -6.94 -17.84 4.21
CA GLU A 77 -7.00 -18.18 2.79
C GLU A 77 -6.69 -19.64 2.51
N ILE A 78 -5.64 -20.20 3.12
CA ILE A 78 -5.27 -21.60 2.94
C ILE A 78 -6.32 -22.53 3.54
N GLU A 79 -6.90 -22.15 4.68
CA GLU A 79 -7.93 -22.93 5.38
C GLU A 79 -9.37 -22.63 4.88
N ASP A 80 -9.53 -21.77 3.88
CA ASP A 80 -10.80 -21.43 3.21
C ASP A 80 -11.91 -20.87 4.14
N PHE A 81 -11.54 -19.99 5.08
CA PHE A 81 -12.51 -19.35 5.98
C PHE A 81 -12.42 -17.82 6.03
N VAL A 82 -11.82 -17.19 5.00
CA VAL A 82 -11.68 -15.73 4.93
C VAL A 82 -13.03 -15.03 5.04
N THR A 83 -13.07 -13.96 5.83
CA THR A 83 -14.20 -13.01 5.84
C THR A 83 -13.83 -11.70 5.16
N LEU A 84 -14.82 -10.95 4.70
CA LEU A 84 -14.59 -9.60 4.14
C LEU A 84 -13.87 -8.70 5.14
N ARG A 85 -14.18 -8.82 6.44
CA ARG A 85 -13.51 -8.08 7.51
C ARG A 85 -12.00 -8.35 7.57
N ASP A 86 -11.57 -9.59 7.39
CA ASP A 86 -10.15 -9.94 7.40
C ASP A 86 -9.42 -9.21 6.26
N VAL A 87 -10.03 -9.20 5.07
CA VAL A 87 -9.50 -8.49 3.90
C VAL A 87 -9.44 -6.98 4.17
N MET A 88 -10.54 -6.37 4.63
CA MET A 88 -10.59 -4.93 4.89
C MET A 88 -9.61 -4.50 5.99
N THR A 89 -9.32 -5.39 6.94
CA THR A 89 -8.29 -5.15 7.96
C THR A 89 -6.90 -5.04 7.34
N VAL A 90 -6.55 -5.92 6.39
CA VAL A 90 -5.26 -5.85 5.68
C VAL A 90 -5.21 -4.61 4.78
N VAL A 91 -6.27 -4.33 4.03
CA VAL A 91 -6.38 -3.12 3.18
C VAL A 91 -6.17 -1.86 4.01
N GLN A 92 -6.86 -1.72 5.14
CA GLN A 92 -6.67 -0.57 6.02
C GLN A 92 -5.21 -0.40 6.43
N ARG A 93 -4.50 -1.49 6.79
CA ARG A 93 -3.10 -1.41 7.21
C ARG A 93 -2.16 -1.04 6.06
N LEU A 94 -2.40 -1.56 4.86
CA LEU A 94 -1.67 -1.15 3.65
C LEU A 94 -1.79 0.35 3.38
N GLU A 95 -3.00 0.89 3.51
CA GLU A 95 -3.27 2.32 3.31
C GLU A 95 -2.64 3.19 4.41
N MET A 96 -2.67 2.75 5.67
CA MET A 96 -2.02 3.47 6.77
C MET A 96 -0.50 3.53 6.60
N VAL A 97 0.13 2.42 6.20
CA VAL A 97 1.57 2.38 5.88
C VAL A 97 1.86 3.36 4.75
N ARG A 98 1.12 3.28 3.63
CA ARG A 98 1.32 4.16 2.48
C ARG A 98 1.23 5.64 2.83
N ARG A 99 0.21 6.06 3.57
CA ARG A 99 -0.01 7.49 3.90
C ARG A 99 1.10 8.07 4.74
N ILE A 100 1.56 7.33 5.74
CA ILE A 100 2.69 7.75 6.56
C ILE A 100 3.98 7.81 5.73
N SER A 101 4.15 6.89 4.78
CA SER A 101 5.28 6.94 3.86
C SER A 101 5.26 8.17 2.95
N LEU A 102 4.08 8.58 2.47
CA LEU A 102 3.93 9.81 1.68
C LEU A 102 4.24 11.07 2.52
N GLU A 103 3.84 11.10 3.79
CA GLU A 103 4.21 12.17 4.71
C GLU A 103 5.73 12.25 4.89
N LEU A 104 6.39 11.10 5.11
CA LEU A 104 7.84 11.01 5.24
C LEU A 104 8.58 11.38 3.94
N ASP A 105 8.05 11.04 2.77
CA ASP A 105 8.62 11.46 1.49
C ASP A 105 8.59 13.00 1.35
N SER A 106 7.53 13.65 1.82
CA SER A 106 7.47 15.12 1.87
C SER A 106 8.56 15.69 2.80
N ASP A 107 8.75 15.08 3.98
CA ASP A 107 9.80 15.48 4.93
C ASP A 107 11.21 15.29 4.33
N VAL A 108 11.44 14.21 3.58
CA VAL A 108 12.70 13.98 2.85
C VAL A 108 12.95 15.07 1.81
N VAL A 109 11.92 15.48 1.06
CA VAL A 109 12.03 16.54 0.07
C VAL A 109 12.39 17.87 0.73
N GLU A 110 11.75 18.23 1.85
CA GLU A 110 12.07 19.46 2.58
C GLU A 110 13.49 19.45 3.18
N LEU A 111 13.99 18.28 3.61
CA LEU A 111 15.34 18.12 4.13
C LEU A 111 16.44 18.17 3.06
N GLY A 112 16.11 17.88 1.80
CA GLY A 112 17.08 17.84 0.71
C GLY A 112 18.26 16.90 1.01
N THR A 113 19.48 17.43 1.08
CA THR A 113 20.68 16.62 1.33
C THR A 113 20.72 15.99 2.73
N ASP A 114 20.11 16.65 3.72
CA ASP A 114 20.08 16.18 5.11
C ASP A 114 19.15 14.97 5.26
N GLY A 115 18.23 14.77 4.31
CA GLY A 115 17.23 13.70 4.31
C GLY A 115 17.73 12.36 3.77
N ARG A 116 18.99 12.27 3.30
CA ARG A 116 19.49 11.06 2.64
C ARG A 116 19.35 9.79 3.50
N GLN A 117 19.66 9.87 4.79
CA GLN A 117 19.55 8.73 5.70
C GLN A 117 18.09 8.32 5.92
N LEU A 118 17.22 9.32 6.13
CA LEU A 118 15.79 9.11 6.31
C LEU A 118 15.17 8.43 5.07
N LYS A 119 15.57 8.87 3.86
CA LYS A 119 15.09 8.26 2.61
C LYS A 119 15.47 6.78 2.50
N LEU A 120 16.71 6.43 2.84
CA LEU A 120 17.15 5.02 2.80
C LEU A 120 16.35 4.15 3.78
N GLN A 121 16.06 4.66 4.98
CA GLN A 121 15.23 3.94 5.96
C GLN A 121 13.79 3.80 5.48
N LEU A 122 13.21 4.86 4.91
CA LEU A 122 11.87 4.83 4.36
C LEU A 122 11.76 3.80 3.22
N ASP A 123 12.69 3.81 2.27
CA ASP A 123 12.69 2.89 1.13
C ASP A 123 12.80 1.42 1.58
N GLU A 124 13.56 1.14 2.64
CA GLU A 124 13.66 -0.19 3.26
C GLU A 124 12.34 -0.62 3.93
N LEU A 125 11.65 0.29 4.63
CA LEU A 125 10.40 -0.01 5.35
C LEU A 125 9.19 -0.18 4.43
N VAL A 126 9.09 0.62 3.37
CA VAL A 126 7.97 0.57 2.43
C VAL A 126 8.00 -0.69 1.60
N GLY A 127 9.18 -1.01 1.01
CA GLY A 127 9.35 -2.18 0.16
C GLY A 127 8.25 -2.31 -0.91
N ASP A 128 7.66 -3.50 -1.02
CA ASP A 128 6.68 -3.87 -2.06
C ASP A 128 5.22 -3.46 -1.74
N ASN A 129 4.99 -2.47 -0.87
CA ASN A 129 3.64 -2.11 -0.40
C ASN A 129 2.64 -1.80 -1.53
N ASP A 130 3.07 -1.11 -2.59
CA ASP A 130 2.19 -0.81 -3.74
C ASP A 130 1.81 -2.08 -4.52
N THR A 131 2.72 -3.04 -4.63
CA THR A 131 2.45 -4.35 -5.22
C THR A 131 1.44 -5.13 -4.37
N ASP A 132 1.60 -5.13 -3.05
CA ASP A 132 0.68 -5.79 -2.12
C ASP A 132 -0.75 -5.21 -2.21
N ARG A 133 -0.86 -3.88 -2.36
CA ARG A 133 -2.14 -3.19 -2.61
C ARG A 133 -2.78 -3.65 -3.92
N GLU A 134 -2.01 -3.77 -4.99
CA GLU A 134 -2.53 -4.24 -6.28
C GLU A 134 -3.02 -5.70 -6.17
N LEU A 135 -2.27 -6.56 -5.50
CA LEU A 135 -2.59 -7.98 -5.35
C LEU A 135 -3.83 -8.22 -4.51
N ILE A 136 -4.00 -7.49 -3.39
CA ILE A 136 -5.21 -7.65 -2.55
C ILE A 136 -6.47 -7.19 -3.28
N VAL A 137 -6.38 -6.11 -4.08
CA VAL A 137 -7.48 -5.68 -4.95
C VAL A 137 -7.79 -6.77 -5.99
N ARG A 138 -6.78 -7.34 -6.64
CA ARG A 138 -6.99 -8.43 -7.60
C ARG A 138 -7.64 -9.65 -6.98
N ASP A 139 -7.28 -10.02 -5.76
CA ASP A 139 -7.85 -11.18 -5.09
C ASP A 139 -9.27 -10.98 -4.60
N TYR A 140 -9.64 -9.76 -4.20
CA TYR A 140 -10.90 -9.51 -3.50
C TYR A 140 -11.78 -8.44 -4.12
N HIS A 141 -11.53 -7.99 -5.35
CA HIS A 141 -12.51 -7.13 -6.03
C HIS A 141 -13.84 -7.89 -6.22
N ALA A 142 -14.99 -7.24 -6.01
CA ALA A 142 -16.31 -7.89 -5.99
C ALA A 142 -16.80 -8.44 -7.36
N ASN A 143 -16.13 -8.07 -8.46
CA ASN A 143 -16.42 -8.60 -9.79
C ASN A 143 -16.20 -10.13 -9.82
N PRO A 144 -17.15 -10.97 -10.25
CA PRO A 144 -16.93 -12.43 -10.31
C PRO A 144 -15.70 -12.83 -11.14
N ASP A 145 -15.45 -12.13 -12.24
CA ASP A 145 -14.27 -12.34 -13.08
C ASP A 145 -13.06 -11.56 -12.53
N PRO A 146 -11.82 -12.04 -12.79
CA PRO A 146 -10.61 -11.31 -12.43
C PRO A 146 -10.64 -9.87 -12.96
N PRO A 147 -10.40 -8.86 -12.09
CA PRO A 147 -10.56 -7.47 -12.47
C PRO A 147 -9.56 -7.09 -13.57
N THR A 148 -10.02 -6.25 -14.50
CA THR A 148 -9.14 -5.65 -15.51
C THR A 148 -8.17 -4.66 -14.85
N SER A 149 -7.04 -4.38 -15.49
CA SER A 149 -6.08 -3.39 -14.96
C SER A 149 -6.73 -2.03 -14.72
N ALA A 150 -7.67 -1.60 -15.58
CA ALA A 150 -8.40 -0.35 -15.39
C ALA A 150 -9.28 -0.35 -14.12
N GLN A 151 -9.92 -1.48 -13.79
CA GLN A 151 -10.68 -1.62 -12.55
C GLN A 151 -9.76 -1.58 -11.34
N VAL A 152 -8.63 -2.30 -11.38
CA VAL A 152 -7.65 -2.28 -10.29
C VAL A 152 -7.14 -0.86 -10.05
N THR A 153 -6.75 -0.14 -11.11
CA THR A 153 -6.33 1.27 -11.01
C THR A 153 -7.43 2.15 -10.44
N ALA A 154 -8.67 2.03 -10.91
CA ALA A 154 -9.80 2.81 -10.39
C ALA A 154 -10.04 2.55 -8.89
N THR A 155 -10.00 1.28 -8.46
CA THR A 155 -10.12 0.94 -7.03
C THR A 155 -8.99 1.55 -6.20
N LEU A 156 -7.74 1.50 -6.67
CA LEU A 156 -6.62 2.12 -5.98
C LEU A 156 -6.73 3.65 -5.92
N GLU A 157 -7.19 4.30 -6.99
CA GLU A 157 -7.47 5.74 -7.01
C GLU A 157 -8.59 6.13 -6.04
N GLU A 158 -9.64 5.30 -5.92
CA GLU A 158 -10.69 5.51 -4.93
C GLU A 158 -10.18 5.36 -3.50
N LEU A 159 -9.30 4.38 -3.23
CA LEU A 159 -8.65 4.23 -1.91
C LEU A 159 -7.74 5.44 -1.58
N ASP A 160 -7.02 5.93 -2.58
CA ASP A 160 -6.15 7.10 -2.45
C ASP A 160 -6.96 8.37 -2.09
N ALA A 161 -8.19 8.48 -2.59
CA ALA A 161 -9.08 9.61 -2.36
C ALA A 161 -9.77 9.62 -0.99
N LEU A 162 -9.74 8.50 -0.24
CA LEU A 162 -10.39 8.43 1.07
C LEU A 162 -9.72 9.38 2.08
N SER A 163 -10.49 9.91 3.02
CA SER A 163 -9.94 10.58 4.21
C SER A 163 -9.47 9.56 5.26
N ASP A 164 -8.63 10.01 6.19
CA ASP A 164 -8.15 9.17 7.29
C ASP A 164 -9.30 8.66 8.18
N ASN A 165 -10.40 9.41 8.28
CA ASN A 165 -11.58 8.98 9.02
C ASN A 165 -12.38 7.91 8.26
N GLU A 166 -12.52 8.05 6.94
CA GLU A 166 -13.21 7.05 6.11
C GLU A 166 -12.45 5.72 6.09
N LEU A 167 -11.13 5.75 6.19
CA LEU A 167 -10.28 4.56 6.33
C LEU A 167 -10.57 3.74 7.59
N LEU A 168 -11.10 4.36 8.64
CA LEU A 168 -11.46 3.66 9.88
C LEU A 168 -12.76 2.85 9.73
N ASP A 169 -13.54 3.11 8.68
CA ASP A 169 -14.81 2.46 8.42
C ASP A 169 -14.67 1.36 7.36
N PHE A 170 -14.72 0.11 7.82
CA PHE A 170 -14.65 -1.07 6.94
C PHE A 170 -15.81 -1.17 5.95
N THR A 171 -16.97 -0.55 6.24
CA THR A 171 -18.07 -0.53 5.28
C THR A 171 -17.80 0.42 4.12
N THR A 172 -17.05 1.50 4.37
CA THR A 172 -16.55 2.40 3.33
C THR A 172 -15.48 1.72 2.47
N LEU A 173 -14.54 0.99 3.08
CA LEU A 173 -13.55 0.20 2.32
C LEU A 173 -14.20 -0.89 1.46
N ALA A 174 -15.16 -1.62 2.02
CA ALA A 174 -15.90 -2.64 1.29
C ALA A 174 -16.60 -2.07 0.04
N ARG A 175 -17.14 -0.86 0.13
CA ARG A 175 -17.77 -0.14 -0.98
C ARG A 175 -16.81 0.06 -2.16
N VAL A 176 -15.58 0.47 -1.87
CA VAL A 176 -14.54 0.74 -2.88
C VAL A 176 -14.18 -0.54 -3.65
N PHE A 177 -14.25 -1.70 -2.97
CA PHE A 177 -14.05 -3.01 -3.60
C PHE A 177 -15.30 -3.52 -4.35
N GLY A 178 -16.41 -2.78 -4.31
CA GLY A 178 -17.67 -3.13 -4.96
C GLY A 178 -18.63 -3.98 -4.11
N TYR A 179 -18.37 -4.12 -2.81
CA TYR A 179 -19.25 -4.84 -1.88
C TYR A 179 -20.30 -3.92 -1.23
N PRO A 180 -21.39 -4.48 -0.68
CA PRO A 180 -22.36 -3.72 0.08
C PRO A 180 -21.75 -3.04 1.32
N SER A 181 -22.08 -1.76 1.53
CA SER A 181 -21.65 -0.97 2.70
C SER A 181 -22.50 -1.26 3.94
N THR A 182 -22.67 -2.53 4.29
CA THR A 182 -23.42 -2.93 5.49
C THR A 182 -22.52 -3.67 6.49
N ALA A 183 -22.89 -3.65 7.77
CA ALA A 183 -22.14 -4.36 8.79
C ALA A 183 -22.21 -5.89 8.58
N GLU A 184 -23.35 -6.39 8.11
CA GLU A 184 -23.55 -7.82 7.83
C GLU A 184 -22.67 -8.31 6.68
N ALA A 185 -22.39 -7.44 5.70
CA ALA A 185 -21.49 -7.80 4.60
C ALA A 185 -20.06 -8.07 5.09
N GLN A 186 -19.64 -7.50 6.22
CA GLN A 186 -18.29 -7.73 6.77
C GLN A 186 -18.07 -9.17 7.22
N ASP A 187 -19.14 -9.85 7.64
CA ASP A 187 -19.08 -11.23 8.10
C ASP A 187 -19.31 -12.24 6.96
N SER A 188 -19.42 -11.76 5.72
CA SER A 188 -19.57 -12.63 4.55
C SER A 188 -18.27 -13.37 4.24
N SER A 189 -18.40 -14.65 3.89
CA SER A 189 -17.30 -15.51 3.49
C SER A 189 -16.78 -15.10 2.11
N MET A 190 -15.45 -15.05 1.98
CA MET A 190 -14.73 -14.66 0.78
C MET A 190 -13.79 -15.80 0.35
N ALA A 191 -13.56 -15.90 -0.96
CA ALA A 191 -12.55 -16.80 -1.52
C ALA A 191 -11.50 -15.96 -2.25
N SER A 192 -10.23 -16.18 -1.94
CA SER A 192 -9.12 -15.52 -2.64
C SER A 192 -8.96 -16.10 -4.04
N ARG A 193 -8.69 -15.24 -5.03
CA ARG A 193 -8.36 -15.70 -6.39
C ARG A 193 -6.99 -16.35 -6.47
N GLY A 194 -6.06 -15.94 -5.61
CA GLY A 194 -4.73 -16.52 -5.43
C GLY A 194 -3.58 -15.71 -6.03
N TYR A 195 -3.81 -14.49 -6.52
CA TYR A 195 -2.74 -13.61 -7.01
C TYR A 195 -1.66 -13.36 -5.95
N ARG A 196 -2.05 -13.05 -4.70
CA ARG A 196 -1.12 -12.77 -3.60
C ARG A 196 -0.34 -14.01 -3.16
N ALA A 197 -0.99 -15.18 -3.10
CA ALA A 197 -0.29 -16.42 -2.76
C ALA A 197 0.73 -16.79 -3.86
N MET A 198 0.33 -16.66 -5.13
CA MET A 198 1.18 -17.00 -6.27
C MET A 198 2.35 -16.03 -6.45
N SER A 199 2.21 -14.74 -6.12
CA SER A 199 3.32 -13.77 -6.15
C SER A 199 4.41 -14.08 -5.11
N GLY A 200 4.08 -14.83 -4.05
CA GLY A 200 5.06 -15.35 -3.10
C GLY A 200 6.00 -16.41 -3.67
N ILE A 201 5.70 -16.98 -4.84
CA ILE A 201 6.54 -17.99 -5.50
C ILE A 201 7.72 -17.29 -6.20
N PRO A 202 8.98 -17.56 -5.81
CA PRO A 202 10.13 -16.86 -6.36
C PRO A 202 10.23 -16.98 -7.89
N ARG A 203 10.55 -15.87 -8.57
CA ARG A 203 10.79 -15.79 -10.02
C ARG A 203 9.58 -16.12 -10.90
N LEU A 204 8.39 -16.31 -10.33
CA LEU A 204 7.18 -16.53 -11.11
C LEU A 204 6.76 -15.21 -11.78
N GLN A 205 6.65 -15.22 -13.10
CA GLN A 205 6.23 -14.03 -13.85
C GLN A 205 4.73 -13.80 -13.71
N PHE A 206 4.34 -12.53 -13.60
CA PHE A 206 2.93 -12.14 -13.44
C PHE A 206 2.01 -12.69 -14.54
N ALA A 207 2.49 -12.79 -15.79
CA ALA A 207 1.73 -13.37 -16.90
C ALA A 207 1.32 -14.84 -16.63
N HIS A 208 2.19 -15.63 -16.01
CA HIS A 208 1.85 -17.00 -15.63
C HIS A 208 0.86 -17.04 -14.46
N VAL A 209 0.99 -16.11 -13.50
CA VAL A 209 0.02 -15.97 -12.40
C VAL A 209 -1.36 -15.67 -12.94
N ASP A 210 -1.49 -14.66 -13.82
CA ASP A 210 -2.77 -14.25 -14.38
C ASP A 210 -3.44 -15.38 -15.19
N LEU A 211 -2.67 -16.12 -16.01
CA LEU A 211 -3.18 -17.29 -16.73
C LEU A 211 -3.74 -18.36 -15.79
N LEU A 212 -2.99 -18.71 -14.75
CA LEU A 212 -3.38 -19.76 -13.81
C LEU A 212 -4.58 -19.33 -12.96
N VAL A 213 -4.57 -18.12 -12.42
CA VAL A 213 -5.70 -17.60 -11.63
C VAL A 213 -6.98 -17.56 -12.48
N ARG A 214 -6.90 -17.12 -13.74
CA ARG A 214 -8.06 -17.15 -14.67
C ARG A 214 -8.56 -18.57 -14.95
N ASN A 215 -7.66 -19.55 -15.04
CA ASN A 215 -8.03 -20.93 -15.37
C ASN A 215 -8.61 -21.70 -14.17
N PHE A 216 -8.07 -21.47 -12.96
CA PHE A 216 -8.47 -22.20 -11.75
C PHE A 216 -9.49 -21.44 -10.88
N GLY A 217 -9.64 -20.13 -11.06
CA GLY A 217 -10.68 -19.29 -10.47
C GLY A 217 -10.50 -18.93 -8.99
N SER A 218 -9.90 -19.81 -8.19
CA SER A 218 -9.64 -19.56 -6.77
C SER A 218 -8.32 -20.17 -6.30
N LEU A 219 -7.82 -19.68 -5.17
CA LEU A 219 -6.65 -20.23 -4.48
C LEU A 219 -6.85 -21.70 -4.13
N GLN A 220 -8.04 -22.08 -3.65
CA GLN A 220 -8.36 -23.47 -3.34
C GLN A 220 -8.31 -24.35 -4.60
N GLY A 221 -8.78 -23.83 -5.75
CA GLY A 221 -8.61 -24.50 -7.04
C GLY A 221 -7.14 -24.69 -7.42
N LEU A 222 -6.30 -23.68 -7.20
CA LEU A 222 -4.86 -23.76 -7.44
C LEU A 222 -4.16 -24.76 -6.51
N LEU A 223 -4.51 -24.80 -5.23
CA LEU A 223 -3.94 -25.72 -4.25
C LEU A 223 -4.33 -27.19 -4.54
N ALA A 224 -5.55 -27.41 -5.02
CA ALA A 224 -6.04 -28.72 -5.41
C ALA A 224 -5.44 -29.23 -6.73
N ALA A 225 -4.95 -28.33 -7.58
CA ALA A 225 -4.40 -28.68 -8.88
C ALA A 225 -3.14 -29.56 -8.77
N SER A 226 -3.05 -30.58 -9.61
CA SER A 226 -1.82 -31.35 -9.79
C SER A 226 -0.84 -30.63 -10.72
N ALA A 227 0.44 -31.02 -10.70
CA ALA A 227 1.42 -30.49 -11.66
C ALA A 227 1.02 -30.77 -13.12
N SER A 228 0.30 -31.86 -13.40
CA SER A 228 -0.26 -32.13 -14.73
C SER A 228 -1.38 -31.16 -15.11
N ASP A 229 -2.24 -30.80 -14.16
CA ASP A 229 -3.34 -29.85 -14.41
C ASP A 229 -2.77 -28.46 -14.69
N LEU A 230 -1.77 -28.03 -13.91
CA LEU A 230 -1.08 -26.75 -14.15
C LEU A 230 -0.39 -26.72 -15.52
N GLN A 231 0.23 -27.83 -15.95
CA GLN A 231 0.86 -27.94 -17.27
C GLN A 231 -0.16 -27.92 -18.42
N SER A 232 -1.42 -28.27 -18.18
CA SER A 232 -2.46 -28.26 -19.22
C SER A 232 -2.86 -26.84 -19.66
N VAL A 233 -2.50 -25.82 -18.88
CA VAL A 233 -2.75 -24.41 -19.21
C VAL A 233 -1.77 -23.93 -20.27
N ASP A 234 -2.32 -23.41 -21.37
CA ASP A 234 -1.52 -22.87 -22.47
C ASP A 234 -0.54 -21.80 -21.97
N GLY A 235 0.75 -22.00 -22.27
CA GLY A 235 1.84 -21.13 -21.81
C GLY A 235 2.59 -21.64 -20.57
N ILE A 236 2.08 -22.67 -19.88
CA ILE A 236 2.76 -23.26 -18.71
C ILE A 236 3.54 -24.51 -19.09
N GLY A 237 4.87 -24.39 -19.13
CA GLY A 237 5.76 -25.52 -19.37
C GLY A 237 5.84 -26.50 -18.18
N SER A 238 6.25 -27.75 -18.44
CA SER A 238 6.37 -28.81 -17.41
C SER A 238 7.28 -28.46 -16.24
N MET A 239 8.38 -27.73 -16.50
CA MET A 239 9.29 -27.25 -15.45
C MET A 239 8.60 -26.23 -14.53
N TRP A 240 7.86 -25.27 -15.12
CA TRP A 240 7.12 -24.26 -14.37
C TRP A 240 5.96 -24.87 -13.59
N ALA A 241 5.23 -25.80 -14.17
CA ALA A 241 4.13 -26.49 -13.48
C ALA A 241 4.59 -27.19 -12.19
N ARG A 242 5.74 -27.87 -12.22
CA ARG A 242 6.34 -28.48 -11.02
C ARG A 242 6.79 -27.44 -10.00
N HIS A 243 7.50 -26.41 -10.46
CA HIS A 243 7.97 -25.32 -9.59
C HIS A 243 6.82 -24.60 -8.88
N ILE A 244 5.73 -24.31 -9.60
CA ILE A 244 4.53 -23.68 -9.05
C ILE A 244 3.84 -24.61 -8.06
N ARG A 245 3.70 -25.90 -8.40
CA ARG A 245 3.09 -26.88 -7.49
C ARG A 245 3.86 -27.03 -6.19
N GLU A 246 5.19 -27.03 -6.27
CA GLU A 246 6.08 -27.09 -5.10
C GLU A 246 5.96 -25.81 -4.27
N GLY A 247 5.98 -24.63 -4.91
CA GLY A 247 5.78 -23.35 -4.22
C GLY A 247 4.45 -23.25 -3.48
N LEU A 248 3.35 -23.68 -4.11
CA LEU A 248 2.04 -23.75 -3.46
C LEU A 248 2.01 -24.72 -2.27
N SER A 249 2.68 -25.87 -2.39
CA SER A 249 2.84 -26.82 -1.27
C SER A 249 3.61 -26.21 -0.11
N GLN A 250 4.73 -25.54 -0.38
CA GLN A 250 5.55 -24.90 0.64
C GLN A 250 4.81 -23.78 1.36
N LEU A 251 4.03 -22.97 0.63
CA LEU A 251 3.19 -21.92 1.21
C LEU A 251 2.13 -22.50 2.17
N ALA A 252 1.47 -23.60 1.78
CA ALA A 252 0.52 -24.26 2.65
C ALA A 252 1.19 -24.84 3.91
N GLU A 253 2.34 -25.49 3.75
CA GLU A 253 3.11 -26.07 4.86
C GLU A 253 3.63 -25.03 5.83
N SER A 254 4.19 -23.92 5.34
CA SER A 254 4.73 -22.83 6.19
C SER A 254 3.62 -22.18 7.02
N THR A 255 2.45 -21.99 6.41
CA THR A 255 1.30 -21.37 7.08
C THR A 255 0.75 -22.24 8.21
N ILE A 256 0.78 -23.57 8.03
CA ILE A 256 0.42 -24.53 9.09
C ILE A 256 1.48 -24.57 10.19
N ALA A 257 2.77 -24.50 9.81
CA ALA A 257 3.87 -24.52 10.78
C ALA A 257 3.87 -23.26 11.67
N ASP A 258 3.67 -22.08 11.10
CA ASP A 258 3.59 -20.81 11.82
C ASP A 258 2.46 -20.78 12.86
N ARG A 259 1.37 -21.52 12.62
CA ARG A 259 0.25 -21.67 13.57
C ARG A 259 0.61 -22.54 14.78
N LEU A 260 1.52 -23.51 14.60
CA LEU A 260 1.90 -24.46 15.65
C LEU A 260 3.06 -23.96 16.52
N ALA A 261 3.69 -22.85 16.14
CA ALA A 261 4.78 -22.19 16.85
C ALA A 261 4.26 -21.13 17.85
#